data_AF-A0AAE3IJ53-F1
#
_entry.id   AF-A0AAE3IJ53-F1
#
_cell.length_a   1.000
_cell.length_b   1.000
_cell.length_c   1.000
_cell.angle_alpha   90.00
_cell.angle_beta   90.00
_cell.angle_gamma   90.00
#
_symmetry.space_group_name_H-M   'P 1'
#
loop_
_entity.id
_entity.type
_entity.pdbx_description
1 polymer ?
#
loop_
_entity_poly.entity_id
_entity_poly.type
_entity_poly.pdbx_seq_one_letter_code
_entity_poly.pdbx_strand_id
1 'polypeptide(L)'
;MANHTDAAAAKREVWKITAYLSVLTIVELALGYIMFRLNWQDGTFIKTFTKGVIIVLMLWKAFYIIAYFMHLKFEAKSLISTIAIPSLLFVWFVLAFLMDGESFKNLRSRYTPYHDVHFSKPMDVQPHAEKKPGNANLNEDVHQ
;
A
#
# COMPACT_ATOMS: atom_id res chain seq x y z
N MET A 1 -3.13 53.79 -9.07
CA MET A 1 -3.53 52.99 -7.90
C MET A 1 -4.39 51.83 -8.40
N ALA A 2 -3.81 50.65 -8.63
CA ALA A 2 -4.54 49.50 -9.20
C ALA A 2 -4.00 48.12 -8.76
N ASN A 3 -3.19 48.02 -7.70
CA ASN A 3 -2.55 46.75 -7.29
C ASN A 3 -3.24 46.03 -6.12
N HIS A 4 -4.32 46.59 -5.55
CA HIS A 4 -4.93 46.03 -4.34
C HIS A 4 -6.09 45.05 -4.61
N THR A 5 -6.70 45.09 -5.79
CA THR A 5 -7.88 44.27 -6.13
C THR A 5 -7.50 42.87 -6.61
N ASP A 6 -6.39 42.71 -7.32
CA ASP A 6 -6.05 41.45 -8.00
C ASP A 6 -5.47 40.40 -7.03
N ALA A 7 -4.63 40.85 -6.09
CA ALA A 7 -4.12 39.99 -5.03
C ALA A 7 -5.24 39.48 -4.10
N ALA A 8 -6.31 40.26 -3.92
CA ALA A 8 -7.47 39.86 -3.13
C ALA A 8 -8.34 38.81 -3.86
N ALA A 9 -8.48 38.94 -5.19
CA ALA A 9 -9.22 38.01 -6.02
C ALA A 9 -8.58 36.61 -6.01
N ALA A 10 -7.28 36.52 -6.29
CA ALA A 10 -6.55 35.25 -6.31
C ALA A 10 -6.59 34.53 -4.95
N LYS A 11 -6.40 35.27 -3.84
CA LYS A 11 -6.49 34.71 -2.49
C LYS A 11 -7.86 34.11 -2.19
N ARG A 12 -8.93 34.78 -2.64
CA ARG A 12 -10.31 34.35 -2.41
C ARG A 12 -10.65 33.06 -3.17
N GLU A 13 -10.15 32.91 -4.39
CA GLU A 13 -10.33 31.67 -5.14
C GLU A 13 -9.58 30.50 -4.50
N VAL A 14 -8.31 30.71 -4.09
CA VAL A 14 -7.53 29.66 -3.40
C VAL A 14 -8.25 29.22 -2.14
N TRP A 15 -8.77 30.17 -1.36
CA TRP A 15 -9.48 29.88 -0.12
C TRP A 15 -10.79 29.10 -0.34
N LYS A 16 -11.54 29.39 -1.41
CA LYS A 16 -12.73 28.61 -1.80
C LYS A 16 -12.39 27.13 -2.02
N ILE A 17 -11.24 26.88 -2.64
CA ILE A 17 -10.86 25.52 -3.02
C ILE A 17 -10.24 24.78 -1.86
N THR A 18 -9.37 25.43 -1.10
CA THR A 18 -8.93 24.87 0.19
C THR A 18 -10.14 24.53 1.07
N ALA A 19 -11.17 25.37 1.13
CA ALA A 19 -12.40 25.09 1.86
C ALA A 19 -13.16 23.88 1.27
N TYR A 20 -13.38 23.84 -0.05
CA TYR A 20 -14.06 22.72 -0.71
C TYR A 20 -13.35 21.39 -0.46
N LEU A 21 -12.03 21.34 -0.66
CA LEU A 21 -11.23 20.15 -0.42
C LEU A 21 -11.14 19.78 1.06
N SER A 22 -11.10 20.76 1.95
CA SER A 22 -11.11 20.51 3.40
C SER A 22 -12.42 19.82 3.81
N VAL A 23 -13.56 20.34 3.37
CA VAL A 23 -14.87 19.73 3.64
C VAL A 23 -14.94 18.31 3.06
N LEU A 24 -14.53 18.13 1.80
CA LEU A 24 -14.47 16.81 1.16
C LEU A 24 -13.63 15.81 1.98
N THR A 25 -12.46 16.25 2.45
CA THR A 25 -11.54 15.42 3.25
C THR A 25 -12.11 15.05 4.62
N ILE A 26 -12.80 15.98 5.28
CA ILE A 26 -13.45 15.73 6.58
C ILE A 26 -14.59 14.73 6.40
N VAL A 27 -15.42 14.88 5.36
CA VAL A 27 -16.53 13.97 5.07
C VAL A 27 -16.01 12.57 4.75
N GLU A 28 -15.00 12.44 3.90
CA GLU A 28 -14.33 11.17 3.58
C GLU A 28 -13.76 10.48 4.83
N LEU A 29 -13.02 11.23 5.66
CA LEU A 29 -12.41 10.70 6.87
C LEU A 29 -13.47 10.28 7.89
N ALA A 30 -14.53 11.07 8.04
CA ALA A 30 -15.65 10.73 8.92
C ALA A 30 -16.36 9.45 8.45
N LEU A 31 -16.64 9.32 7.15
CA LEU A 31 -17.21 8.09 6.57
C LEU A 31 -16.29 6.89 6.81
N GLY A 32 -14.99 7.03 6.53
CA GLY A 32 -14.00 5.97 6.77
C GLY A 32 -13.90 5.58 8.24
N TYR A 33 -13.91 6.57 9.15
CA TYR A 33 -13.83 6.36 10.60
C TYR A 33 -15.09 5.68 11.15
N ILE A 34 -16.27 6.14 10.75
CA ILE A 34 -17.56 5.55 11.15
C ILE A 34 -17.64 4.12 10.65
N MET A 35 -17.23 3.84 9.42
CA MET A 35 -17.22 2.49 8.87
C MET A 35 -16.24 1.57 9.61
N PHE A 36 -15.08 2.08 10.01
CA PHE A 36 -14.12 1.35 10.84
C PHE A 36 -14.69 1.04 12.24
N ARG A 37 -15.34 2.02 12.88
CA ARG A 37 -15.95 1.87 14.21
C ARG A 37 -17.11 0.89 14.24
N LEU A 38 -17.92 0.87 13.19
CA LEU A 38 -19.14 0.05 13.14
C LEU A 38 -18.90 -1.40 12.74
N ASN A 39 -17.64 -1.83 12.52
CA ASN A 39 -17.26 -3.22 12.20
C ASN A 39 -18.26 -3.91 11.25
N TRP A 40 -18.67 -3.20 10.18
CA TRP A 40 -19.60 -3.76 9.20
C TRP A 40 -19.09 -5.12 8.75
N GLN A 41 -19.92 -6.14 9.00
CA GLN A 41 -19.58 -7.55 8.99
C GLN A 41 -18.69 -7.93 7.80
N ASP A 42 -17.60 -8.62 8.12
CA ASP A 42 -16.59 -9.05 7.16
C ASP A 42 -17.24 -9.91 6.07
N GLY A 43 -17.23 -9.40 4.83
CA GLY A 43 -17.78 -10.10 3.65
C GLY A 43 -18.73 -9.28 2.79
N THR A 44 -19.21 -8.12 3.26
CA THR A 44 -20.15 -7.32 2.46
C THR A 44 -19.43 -6.55 1.35
N PHE A 45 -19.86 -6.73 0.09
CA PHE A 45 -19.38 -5.98 -1.10
C PHE A 45 -19.29 -4.46 -0.85
N ILE A 46 -20.21 -3.93 -0.04
CA ILE A 46 -20.26 -2.52 0.37
C ILE A 46 -18.98 -2.05 1.07
N LYS A 47 -18.30 -2.90 1.85
CA LYS A 47 -17.03 -2.55 2.52
C LYS A 47 -15.91 -2.34 1.52
N THR A 48 -15.76 -3.28 0.58
CA THR A 48 -14.73 -3.20 -0.47
C THR A 48 -15.00 -2.02 -1.40
N PHE A 49 -16.26 -1.82 -1.79
CA PHE A 49 -16.66 -0.68 -2.61
C PHE A 49 -16.37 0.66 -1.92
N THR A 50 -16.77 0.81 -0.65
CA THR A 50 -16.56 2.07 0.11
C THR A 50 -15.07 2.38 0.27
N LYS A 51 -14.23 1.38 0.57
CA LYS A 51 -12.77 1.55 0.59
C LYS A 51 -12.23 2.02 -0.76
N GLY A 52 -12.73 1.46 -1.86
CA GLY A 52 -12.38 1.89 -3.22
C GLY A 52 -12.79 3.34 -3.48
N VAL A 53 -14.02 3.72 -3.11
CA VAL A 53 -14.53 5.09 -3.25
C VAL A 53 -13.66 6.08 -2.48
N ILE A 54 -13.29 5.78 -1.24
CA ILE A 54 -12.40 6.64 -0.44
C ILE A 54 -11.05 6.85 -1.16
N ILE A 55 -10.46 5.80 -1.73
CA ILE A 55 -9.21 5.91 -2.49
C ILE A 55 -9.39 6.76 -3.75
N VAL A 56 -10.44 6.53 -4.52
CA VAL A 56 -10.74 7.29 -5.75
C VAL A 56 -10.96 8.77 -5.42
N LEU A 57 -11.69 9.07 -4.35
CA LEU A 57 -11.92 10.42 -3.88
C LEU A 57 -10.62 11.14 -3.42
N MET A 58 -9.70 10.40 -2.78
CA MET A 58 -8.37 10.92 -2.45
C MET A 58 -7.53 11.26 -3.68
N LEU A 59 -7.61 10.43 -4.73
CA LEU A 59 -6.94 10.71 -6.02
C LEU A 59 -7.60 11.90 -6.73
N TRP A 60 -8.93 11.96 -6.72
CA TRP A 60 -9.72 13.03 -7.34
C TRP A 60 -9.35 14.39 -6.75
N LYS A 61 -9.33 14.52 -5.42
CA LYS A 61 -8.97 15.79 -4.78
C LYS A 61 -7.52 16.19 -5.08
N ALA A 62 -6.61 15.23 -5.15
CA ALA A 62 -5.20 15.50 -5.47
C ALA A 62 -5.06 16.04 -6.90
N PHE A 63 -5.76 15.44 -7.87
CA PHE A 63 -5.83 15.94 -9.23
C PHE A 63 -6.46 17.34 -9.30
N TYR A 64 -7.52 17.58 -8.52
CA TYR A 64 -8.19 18.89 -8.44
C TYR A 64 -7.24 20.01 -7.99
N ILE A 65 -6.36 19.74 -7.01
CA ILE A 65 -5.33 20.70 -6.58
C ILE A 65 -4.41 21.08 -7.75
N ILE A 66 -3.93 20.09 -8.49
CA ILE A 66 -2.99 20.29 -9.61
C ILE A 66 -3.65 21.08 -10.75
N ALA A 67 -4.86 20.67 -11.15
CA ALA A 67 -5.60 21.31 -12.24
C ALA A 67 -5.99 22.75 -11.89
N TYR A 68 -6.40 23.00 -10.65
CA TYR A 68 -6.73 24.35 -10.21
C TYR A 68 -5.52 25.28 -10.21
N PHE A 69 -4.39 24.80 -9.70
CA PHE A 69 -3.16 25.57 -9.76
C PHE A 69 -2.69 25.80 -11.20
N MET A 70 -3.13 25.02 -12.19
CA MET A 70 -2.86 25.25 -13.61
C MET A 70 -3.78 26.31 -14.23
N HIS A 71 -5.05 26.36 -13.82
CA HIS A 71 -6.04 27.28 -14.37
C HIS A 71 -5.84 28.74 -13.92
N LEU A 72 -5.43 28.97 -12.66
CA LEU A 72 -5.19 30.32 -12.12
C LEU A 72 -3.83 30.92 -12.47
N LYS A 73 -3.04 30.24 -13.28
CA LYS A 73 -1.59 30.44 -13.33
C LYS A 73 -1.04 31.14 -14.54
N PHE A 74 -1.88 31.83 -15.31
CA PHE A 74 -1.35 32.73 -16.32
C PHE A 74 -0.38 33.79 -15.72
N GLU A 75 -0.47 34.08 -14.41
CA GLU A 75 0.39 35.04 -13.71
C GLU A 75 1.60 34.44 -12.94
N ALA A 76 1.58 33.16 -12.54
CA ALA A 76 2.55 32.61 -11.57
C ALA A 76 3.25 31.31 -12.04
N LYS A 77 3.67 31.25 -13.31
CA LYS A 77 4.33 30.08 -13.92
C LYS A 77 5.58 29.58 -13.19
N SER A 78 6.37 30.46 -12.56
CA SER A 78 7.57 30.04 -11.82
C SER A 78 7.23 29.19 -10.59
N LEU A 79 6.12 29.50 -9.90
CA LEU A 79 5.68 28.80 -8.70
C LEU A 79 4.94 27.47 -9.01
N ILE A 80 4.43 27.21 -10.24
CA ILE A 80 3.83 25.87 -10.53
C ILE A 80 4.94 24.87 -10.55
N SER A 81 6.02 25.20 -11.26
CA SER A 81 7.08 24.25 -11.56
C SER A 81 7.61 23.64 -10.26
N THR A 82 7.77 24.46 -9.22
CA THR A 82 8.23 24.05 -7.89
C THR A 82 7.26 23.14 -7.14
N ILE A 83 5.96 23.14 -7.45
CA ILE A 83 4.94 22.28 -6.81
C ILE A 83 4.61 21.08 -7.70
N ALA A 84 4.59 21.27 -9.02
CA ALA A 84 4.26 20.27 -10.02
C ALA A 84 5.38 19.25 -10.20
N ILE A 85 6.65 19.68 -10.23
CA ILE A 85 7.81 18.78 -10.32
C ILE A 85 7.83 17.78 -9.15
N PRO A 86 7.78 18.19 -7.87
CA PRO A 86 7.76 17.24 -6.77
C PRO A 86 6.49 16.38 -6.74
N SER A 87 5.34 16.92 -7.16
CA SER A 87 4.10 16.13 -7.24
C SER A 87 4.19 15.02 -8.30
N LEU A 88 4.76 15.32 -9.48
CA LEU A 88 4.96 14.35 -10.54
C LEU A 88 5.99 13.29 -10.16
N LEU A 89 7.10 13.71 -9.52
CA LEU A 89 8.08 12.78 -8.97
C LEU A 89 7.49 11.87 -7.91
N PHE A 90 6.59 12.38 -7.06
CA PHE A 90 5.91 11.57 -6.05
C PHE A 90 5.04 10.47 -6.68
N VAL A 91 4.24 10.81 -7.70
CA VAL A 91 3.41 9.81 -8.40
C VAL A 91 4.27 8.79 -9.13
N TRP A 92 5.30 9.23 -9.85
CA TRP A 92 6.27 8.34 -10.51
C TRP A 92 6.96 7.40 -9.51
N PHE A 93 7.38 7.94 -8.36
CA PHE A 93 8.03 7.19 -7.29
C PHE A 93 7.11 6.10 -6.71
N VAL A 94 5.85 6.44 -6.42
CA VAL A 94 4.86 5.46 -5.93
C VAL A 94 4.64 4.33 -6.95
N LEU A 95 4.59 4.65 -8.25
CA LEU A 95 4.44 3.64 -9.30
C LEU A 95 5.67 2.72 -9.38
N ALA A 96 6.88 3.27 -9.34
CA ALA A 96 8.11 2.48 -9.32
C ALA A 96 8.15 1.52 -8.12
N PHE A 97 7.78 2.02 -6.93
CA PHE A 97 7.68 1.20 -5.72
C PHE A 97 6.57 0.14 -5.80
N LEU A 98 5.44 0.41 -6.44
CA LEU A 98 4.38 -0.58 -6.64
C LEU A 98 4.84 -1.72 -7.56
N MET A 99 5.54 -1.38 -8.64
CA MET A 99 6.08 -2.36 -9.59
C MET A 99 7.15 -3.24 -8.92
N ASP A 100 8.05 -2.65 -8.14
CA ASP A 100 9.06 -3.39 -7.39
C ASP A 100 8.42 -4.20 -6.23
N GLY A 101 7.40 -3.63 -5.57
CA GLY A 101 6.60 -4.28 -4.53
C GLY A 101 5.88 -5.56 -4.98
N GLU A 102 5.41 -5.59 -6.24
CA GLU A 102 4.87 -6.81 -6.87
C GLU A 102 5.95 -7.90 -6.96
N SER A 103 7.17 -7.51 -7.36
CA SER A 103 8.35 -8.39 -7.38
C SER A 103 8.70 -8.91 -5.98
N PHE A 104 8.72 -8.04 -4.96
CA PHE A 104 8.94 -8.43 -3.56
C PHE A 104 7.88 -9.41 -3.04
N LYS A 105 6.60 -9.23 -3.42
CA LYS A 105 5.51 -10.14 -3.04
C LYS A 105 5.69 -11.51 -3.69
N ASN A 106 6.07 -11.54 -4.97
CA ASN A 106 6.35 -12.78 -5.70
C ASN A 106 7.53 -13.55 -5.09
N LEU A 107 8.59 -12.85 -4.66
CA LEU A 107 9.73 -13.46 -3.99
C LEU A 107 9.33 -14.00 -2.60
N ARG A 108 8.55 -13.26 -1.81
CA ARG A 108 8.09 -13.72 -0.49
C ARG A 108 7.24 -14.98 -0.58
N SER A 109 6.37 -15.09 -1.59
CA SER A 109 5.60 -16.32 -1.83
C SER A 109 6.48 -17.54 -2.07
N ARG A 110 7.70 -17.36 -2.60
CA ARG A 110 8.64 -18.45 -2.90
C ARG A 110 9.56 -18.83 -1.73
N TYR A 111 9.82 -17.90 -0.79
CA TYR A 111 10.68 -18.14 0.38
C TYR A 111 9.91 -18.53 1.65
N THR A 112 8.61 -18.23 1.73
CA THR A 112 7.79 -18.59 2.90
C THR A 112 7.49 -20.08 3.12
N PRO A 113 7.66 -21.05 2.18
CA PRO A 113 7.32 -22.43 2.50
C PRO A 113 8.31 -23.10 3.46
N TYR A 114 9.49 -22.52 3.75
CA TYR A 114 10.49 -23.15 4.62
C TYR A 114 10.29 -22.87 6.11
N HIS A 115 9.55 -21.82 6.48
CA HIS A 115 9.29 -21.53 7.89
C HIS A 115 8.19 -22.44 8.48
N ASP A 116 7.17 -22.81 7.70
CA ASP A 116 6.02 -23.57 8.23
C ASP A 116 6.33 -25.07 8.46
N VAL A 117 7.24 -25.66 7.68
CA VAL A 117 7.58 -27.09 7.78
C VAL A 117 8.51 -27.41 8.93
N HIS A 118 9.33 -26.45 9.38
CA HIS A 118 10.37 -26.69 10.39
C HIS A 118 9.88 -26.54 11.84
N PHE A 119 8.75 -25.85 12.08
CA PHE A 119 8.08 -25.85 13.39
C PHE A 119 7.16 -27.06 13.61
N SER A 120 6.82 -27.78 12.53
CA SER A 120 5.87 -28.90 12.55
C SER A 120 6.54 -30.26 12.69
N LYS A 121 7.85 -30.37 12.47
CA LYS A 121 8.58 -31.60 12.76
C LYS A 121 8.98 -31.59 14.24
N PRO A 122 8.48 -32.51 15.08
CA PRO A 122 9.06 -32.68 16.41
C PRO A 122 10.55 -32.97 16.23
N MET A 123 11.40 -32.32 17.02
CA MET A 123 12.82 -32.63 17.07
C MET A 123 12.93 -34.11 17.47
N ASP A 124 13.22 -34.98 16.49
CA ASP A 124 13.62 -36.35 16.74
C ASP A 124 14.93 -36.30 17.51
N VAL A 125 14.84 -36.48 18.83
CA VAL A 125 16.00 -36.63 19.71
C VAL A 125 16.60 -37.98 19.36
N GLN A 126 17.56 -37.98 18.45
CA GLN A 126 18.36 -39.14 18.09
C GLN A 126 19.06 -39.65 19.36
N PRO A 127 18.71 -40.83 19.90
CA PRO A 127 19.41 -41.36 21.06
C PRO A 127 20.78 -41.84 20.59
N HIS A 128 21.84 -41.20 21.09
CA HIS A 128 23.17 -41.76 21.04
C HIS A 128 23.20 -43.06 21.87
N ALA A 129 23.21 -44.21 21.20
CA ALA A 129 23.56 -45.53 21.73
C ALA A 129 23.73 -46.46 20.52
N GLU A 130 24.68 -47.37 20.37
CA GLU A 130 25.76 -47.91 21.18
C GLU A 130 26.59 -48.72 20.16
N LYS A 131 27.92 -48.58 20.09
CA LYS A 131 28.75 -49.51 19.31
C LYS A 131 28.95 -50.79 20.15
N LYS A 132 28.66 -52.00 19.63
CA LYS A 132 29.58 -53.18 19.62
C LYS A 132 28.96 -54.50 19.06
N PRO A 133 29.74 -55.59 18.80
CA PRO A 133 29.91 -56.13 17.45
C PRO A 133 29.53 -57.62 17.27
N GLY A 134 29.40 -58.06 16.01
CA GLY A 134 29.80 -59.40 15.53
C GLY A 134 28.86 -60.59 15.75
N ASN A 135 28.44 -61.21 14.64
CA ASN A 135 28.51 -62.66 14.34
C ASN A 135 27.99 -62.87 12.90
N ALA A 136 28.85 -63.37 12.00
CA ALA A 136 28.99 -64.77 11.63
C ALA A 136 27.74 -65.34 10.93
N ASN A 137 27.89 -65.45 9.61
CA ASN A 137 27.29 -66.42 8.67
C ASN A 137 26.23 -67.37 9.25
N LEU A 138 25.05 -67.39 8.62
CA LEU A 138 24.33 -68.64 8.39
C LEU A 138 23.45 -68.51 7.16
N ASN A 139 23.56 -69.53 6.30
CA ASN A 139 22.66 -69.93 5.21
C ASN A 139 23.01 -69.30 3.85
N GLU A 140 23.93 -69.83 3.03
CA GLU A 140 23.89 -71.13 2.35
C GLU A 140 22.57 -71.91 2.42
N ASP A 141 22.07 -72.21 1.22
CA ASP A 141 21.04 -73.20 0.92
C ASP A 141 19.57 -72.81 1.08
N VAL A 142 18.83 -73.13 0.01
CA VAL A 142 17.46 -73.65 -0.01
C VAL A 142 16.45 -72.78 -0.81
N HIS A 143 16.29 -73.16 -2.08
CA HIS A 143 15.14 -72.98 -3.00
C HIS A 143 14.83 -71.52 -3.45
N GLN A 144 14.86 -71.13 -4.73
CA GLN A 144 14.51 -71.79 -6.00
C GLN A 144 15.30 -71.17 -7.15
#